data_AF-A0A537BZP3-F1
#
_entry.id   AF-A0A537BZP3-F1
#
_cell.length_a   1.000
_cell.length_b   1.000
_cell.length_c   1.000
_cell.angle_alpha   90.00
_cell.angle_beta   90.00
_cell.angle_gamma   90.00
#
_symmetry.space_group_name_H-M   'P 1'
#
loop_
_entity.id
_entity.type
_entity.pdbx_description
1 polymer ?
#
loop_
_entity_poly.entity_id
_entity_poly.type
_entity_poly.pdbx_seq_one_letter_code
_entity_poly.pdbx_strand_id
1 'polypeptide(L)'
;MSHLFEPASSGRSKCRGCAQGIERGELRFGERLPNPFGEGEMTLWLHPACAAYKRPEPLLQALVETSANLPDRESLERAARASLAHRRLPRIDGAERSPGAQAKCRSCREPIARGSWRIRLVFYEEGRFVPGGFVHLDCRKAYFETDDVLDRVLRFSRDLSADEREELRRACD
;
A
#
# COMPACT_ATOMS: atom_id res chain seq x y z
N MET A 1 -4.58 -20.00 -12.70
CA MET A 1 -4.22 -19.30 -11.46
C MET A 1 -4.04 -17.83 -11.81
N SER A 2 -4.96 -16.99 -11.35
CA SER A 2 -4.89 -15.54 -11.54
C SER A 2 -3.79 -14.91 -10.70
N HIS A 3 -3.36 -15.59 -9.63
CA HIS A 3 -2.38 -15.09 -8.68
C HIS A 3 -1.30 -16.14 -8.40
N LEU A 4 -0.11 -15.72 -8.02
CA LEU A 4 0.98 -16.63 -7.65
C LEU A 4 1.93 -16.03 -6.62
N PHE A 5 2.57 -16.92 -5.86
CA PHE A 5 3.75 -16.62 -5.06
C PHE A 5 4.96 -17.32 -5.65
N GLU A 6 6.04 -16.59 -5.86
CA GLU A 6 7.28 -17.17 -6.36
C GLU A 6 8.51 -16.39 -5.85
N PRO A 7 9.68 -17.03 -5.74
CA PRO A 7 10.94 -16.31 -5.66
C PRO A 7 11.18 -15.51 -6.93
N ALA A 8 11.61 -14.26 -6.81
CA ALA A 8 11.84 -13.41 -7.98
C ALA A 8 12.96 -14.00 -8.86
N SER A 9 12.66 -14.24 -10.13
CA SER A 9 13.63 -14.78 -11.10
C SER A 9 14.79 -13.83 -11.40
N SER A 10 14.61 -12.53 -11.15
CA SER A 10 15.65 -11.49 -11.29
C SER A 10 15.33 -10.30 -10.37
N GLY A 11 16.34 -9.48 -10.07
CA GLY A 11 16.20 -8.23 -9.30
C GLY A 11 15.64 -7.03 -10.08
N ARG A 12 15.11 -7.23 -11.29
CA ARG A 12 14.64 -6.14 -12.17
C ARG A 12 13.21 -5.67 -11.86
N SER A 13 12.47 -6.45 -11.08
CA SER A 13 11.09 -6.13 -10.74
C SER A 13 11.03 -5.06 -9.65
N LYS A 14 10.13 -4.09 -9.80
CA LYS A 14 9.79 -3.13 -8.75
C LYS A 14 8.43 -3.47 -8.17
N CYS A 15 8.32 -3.48 -6.84
CA CYS A 15 7.05 -3.62 -6.15
C CYS A 15 6.14 -2.45 -6.50
N ARG A 16 4.99 -2.73 -7.11
CA ARG A 16 4.04 -1.71 -7.53
C ARG A 16 3.34 -0.98 -6.39
N GLY A 17 3.39 -1.53 -5.17
CA GLY A 17 2.76 -0.93 -4.00
C GLY A 17 3.66 0.02 -3.21
N CYS A 18 4.99 -0.15 -3.25
CA CYS A 18 5.92 0.70 -2.49
C CYS A 18 7.09 1.26 -3.33
N ALA A 19 7.09 1.01 -4.64
CA ALA A 19 8.09 1.43 -5.63
C ALA A 19 9.53 0.92 -5.43
N GLN A 20 9.82 0.19 -4.36
CA GLN A 20 11.13 -0.42 -4.10
C GLN A 20 11.41 -1.62 -5.02
N GLY A 21 12.69 -1.91 -5.25
CA GLY A 21 13.12 -3.13 -5.94
C GLY A 21 12.69 -4.39 -5.19
N ILE A 22 12.50 -5.48 -5.94
CA ILE A 22 12.31 -6.84 -5.42
C ILE A 22 13.54 -7.62 -5.81
N GLU A 23 14.33 -8.08 -4.84
CA GLU A 23 15.62 -8.71 -5.10
C GLU A 23 15.48 -10.12 -5.69
N ARG A 24 16.49 -10.58 -6.45
CA ARG A 24 16.49 -11.95 -6.99
C ARG A 24 16.40 -12.95 -5.84
N GLY A 25 15.48 -13.92 -5.95
CA GLY A 25 15.23 -14.93 -4.94
C GLY A 25 14.32 -14.47 -3.79
N GLU A 26 14.02 -13.18 -3.68
CA GLU A 26 13.03 -12.68 -2.72
C GLU A 26 11.62 -13.14 -3.13
N LEU A 27 10.84 -13.55 -2.14
CA LEU A 27 9.45 -13.93 -2.38
C LEU A 27 8.62 -12.72 -2.84
N ARG A 28 7.90 -12.88 -3.95
CA ARG A 28 6.97 -11.88 -4.48
C ARG A 28 5.60 -12.47 -4.75
N PHE A 29 4.60 -11.61 -4.63
CA PHE A 29 3.23 -11.87 -5.07
C PHE A 29 3.05 -11.31 -6.49
N GLY A 30 2.50 -12.13 -7.37
CA GLY A 30 2.09 -11.74 -8.72
C GLY A 30 0.58 -11.84 -8.88
N GLU A 31 -0.01 -10.82 -9.47
CA GLU A 31 -1.40 -10.86 -9.92
C GLU A 31 -1.44 -10.64 -11.43
N ARG A 32 -2.03 -11.61 -12.14
CA ARG A 32 -2.20 -11.57 -13.60
C ARG A 32 -3.45 -10.76 -13.92
N LEU A 33 -3.28 -9.80 -14.81
CA LEU A 33 -4.30 -8.85 -15.23
C LEU A 33 -4.28 -8.74 -16.75
N PRO A 34 -5.41 -8.38 -17.39
CA PRO A 34 -5.39 -7.96 -18.79
C PRO A 34 -4.36 -6.84 -19.01
N ASN A 35 -3.61 -6.92 -20.11
CA ASN A 35 -2.64 -5.90 -20.45
C ASN A 35 -3.37 -4.63 -20.93
N PRO A 36 -3.23 -3.47 -20.25
CA PRO A 36 -3.91 -2.24 -20.65
C PRO A 36 -3.31 -1.61 -21.93
N PHE A 37 -2.20 -2.13 -22.45
CA PHE A 37 -1.49 -1.57 -23.60
C PHE A 37 -1.51 -2.47 -24.86
N GLY A 38 -2.24 -3.58 -24.84
CA GLY A 38 -2.30 -4.49 -25.98
C GLY A 38 -2.92 -5.83 -25.63
N GLU A 39 -2.74 -6.80 -26.52
CA GLU A 39 -3.23 -8.16 -26.30
C GLU A 39 -2.43 -8.89 -25.21
N GLY A 40 -3.09 -9.84 -24.54
CA GLY A 40 -2.50 -10.71 -23.52
C GLY A 40 -2.62 -10.19 -22.10
N GLU A 41 -1.80 -10.77 -21.21
CA GLU A 41 -1.79 -10.50 -19.78
C GLU A 41 -0.51 -9.80 -19.35
N MET A 42 -0.58 -9.02 -18.28
CA MET A 42 0.58 -8.54 -17.53
C MET A 42 0.53 -9.04 -16.09
N THR A 43 1.68 -9.10 -15.42
CA THR A 43 1.74 -9.43 -13.99
C THR A 43 2.10 -8.20 -13.16
N LEU A 44 1.21 -7.85 -12.23
CA LEU A 44 1.46 -6.87 -11.19
C LEU A 44 2.29 -7.50 -10.07
N TRP A 45 3.57 -7.13 -9.98
CA TRP A 45 4.46 -7.63 -8.93
C TRP A 45 4.41 -6.76 -7.67
N LEU A 46 4.26 -7.41 -6.53
CA LEU A 46 4.22 -6.79 -5.20
C LEU A 46 5.06 -7.61 -4.21
N HIS A 47 5.65 -6.95 -3.22
CA HIS A 47 6.04 -7.68 -2.01
C HIS A 47 4.77 -8.27 -1.35
N PRO A 48 4.81 -9.47 -0.77
CA PRO A 48 3.64 -10.09 -0.13
C PRO A 48 2.98 -9.17 0.92
N ALA A 49 3.77 -8.52 1.77
CA ALA A 49 3.26 -7.56 2.76
C ALA A 49 2.63 -6.31 2.11
N CYS A 50 3.16 -5.85 0.96
CA CYS A 50 2.55 -4.73 0.22
C CYS A 50 1.22 -5.14 -0.41
N ALA A 51 1.12 -6.36 -0.93
CA ALA A 51 -0.14 -6.92 -1.41
C ALA A 51 -1.17 -7.07 -0.29
N ALA A 52 -0.77 -7.51 0.91
CA ALA A 52 -1.67 -7.57 2.08
C ALA A 52 -2.33 -6.23 2.41
N TYR A 53 -1.62 -5.11 2.25
CA TYR A 53 -2.20 -3.79 2.49
C TYR A 53 -2.95 -3.23 1.28
N LYS A 54 -2.41 -3.35 0.07
CA LYS A 54 -2.91 -2.65 -1.12
C LYS A 54 -3.91 -3.47 -1.92
N ARG A 55 -3.73 -4.80 -1.98
CA ARG A 55 -4.51 -5.77 -2.76
C ARG A 55 -4.91 -6.97 -1.87
N PRO A 56 -5.63 -6.75 -0.76
CA PRO A 56 -5.93 -7.78 0.21
C PRO A 56 -6.79 -8.93 -0.35
N GLU A 57 -7.78 -8.67 -1.20
CA GLU A 57 -8.63 -9.73 -1.76
C GLU A 57 -7.85 -10.67 -2.70
N PRO A 58 -7.09 -10.18 -3.70
CA PRO A 58 -6.21 -11.03 -4.51
C PRO A 58 -5.20 -11.82 -3.68
N LEU A 59 -4.62 -11.21 -2.65
CA LEU A 59 -3.68 -11.91 -1.77
C LEU A 59 -4.37 -13.07 -1.05
N LEU A 60 -5.54 -12.84 -0.43
CA LEU A 60 -6.27 -13.89 0.29
C LEU A 60 -6.67 -15.04 -0.62
N GLN A 61 -7.10 -14.75 -1.85
CA GLN A 61 -7.39 -15.79 -2.86
C GLN A 61 -6.14 -16.63 -3.13
N ALA A 62 -4.99 -15.99 -3.37
CA ALA A 62 -3.74 -16.70 -3.62
C ALA A 62 -3.26 -17.53 -2.42
N LEU A 63 -3.49 -17.06 -1.19
CA LEU A 63 -3.15 -17.79 0.03
C LEU A 63 -3.98 -19.06 0.20
N VAL A 64 -5.23 -19.09 -0.30
CA VAL A 64 -6.07 -20.29 -0.31
C VAL A 64 -5.63 -21.27 -1.40
N GLU A 65 -5.30 -20.77 -2.59
CA GLU A 65 -4.94 -21.60 -3.75
C GLU A 65 -3.53 -22.19 -3.66
N THR A 66 -2.61 -21.52 -2.96
CA THR A 66 -1.21 -21.94 -2.90
C THR A 66 -1.01 -23.12 -1.93
N SER A 67 -0.28 -24.14 -2.40
CA SER A 67 0.24 -25.22 -1.56
C SER A 67 1.66 -24.96 -1.06
N ALA A 68 2.26 -23.81 -1.42
CA ALA A 68 3.62 -23.47 -1.04
C ALA A 68 3.70 -23.14 0.46
N ASN A 69 4.80 -23.55 1.10
CA ASN A 69 5.12 -23.09 2.44
C ASN A 69 5.60 -21.63 2.38
N LEU A 70 4.71 -20.69 2.68
CA LEU A 70 5.02 -19.27 2.65
C LEU A 70 5.52 -18.80 4.02
N PRO A 71 6.68 -18.13 4.09
CA PRO A 71 7.07 -17.43 5.30
C PRO A 71 5.99 -16.39 5.65
N ASP A 72 5.75 -16.22 6.95
CA ASP A 72 4.83 -15.23 7.50
C ASP A 72 3.38 -15.33 7.00
N ARG A 73 2.93 -16.50 6.50
CA ARG A 73 1.58 -16.72 5.96
C ARG A 73 0.47 -16.18 6.87
N GLU A 74 0.53 -16.49 8.16
CA GLU A 74 -0.47 -16.03 9.13
C GLU A 74 -0.45 -14.50 9.28
N SER A 75 0.73 -13.89 9.30
CA SER A 75 0.86 -12.43 9.37
C SER A 75 0.31 -11.75 8.11
N LEU A 76 0.57 -12.32 6.93
CA LEU A 76 0.05 -11.84 5.66
C LEU A 76 -1.49 -11.91 5.63
N GLU A 77 -2.05 -13.04 6.04
CA GLU A 77 -3.50 -13.23 6.12
C GLU A 77 -4.14 -12.24 7.10
N ARG A 78 -3.57 -12.08 8.29
CA ARG A 78 -4.04 -11.12 9.30
C ARG A 78 -4.03 -9.69 8.78
N ALA A 79 -2.94 -9.26 8.17
CA ALA A 79 -2.81 -7.91 7.60
C ALA A 79 -3.79 -7.66 6.45
N ALA A 80 -4.04 -8.67 5.60
CA ALA A 80 -5.02 -8.57 4.52
C ALA A 80 -6.45 -8.47 5.06
N ARG A 81 -6.83 -9.32 6.01
CA ARG A 81 -8.15 -9.25 6.68
C ARG A 81 -8.37 -7.91 7.38
N ALA A 82 -7.37 -7.40 8.10
CA ALA A 82 -7.42 -6.07 8.71
C ALA A 82 -7.58 -4.95 7.66
N SER A 83 -6.97 -5.09 6.49
CA SER A 83 -7.11 -4.11 5.39
C SER A 83 -8.51 -4.16 4.75
N LEU A 84 -9.19 -5.31 4.76
CA LEU A 84 -10.59 -5.45 4.31
C LEU A 84 -11.61 -4.94 5.32
N ALA A 85 -11.26 -4.90 6.61
CA ALA A 85 -12.17 -4.43 7.66
C ALA A 85 -12.66 -3.00 7.42
N HIS A 86 -11.85 -2.17 6.73
CA HIS A 86 -12.22 -0.81 6.37
C HIS A 86 -11.85 -0.48 4.91
N ARG A 87 -12.88 -0.19 4.10
CA ARG A 87 -12.80 -0.02 2.63
C ARG A 87 -11.75 0.99 2.13
N ARG A 88 -11.32 1.95 2.96
CA ARG A 88 -10.40 3.02 2.56
C ARG A 88 -8.95 2.72 2.93
N LEU A 89 -8.68 1.72 3.75
CA LEU A 89 -7.31 1.38 4.18
C LEU A 89 -6.37 0.99 3.03
N PRO A 90 -6.81 0.23 2.01
CA PRO A 90 -5.94 -0.10 0.87
C PRO A 90 -5.48 1.12 0.06
N ARG A 91 -6.08 2.30 0.29
CA ARG A 91 -5.73 3.55 -0.39
C ARG A 91 -4.53 4.25 0.23
N ILE A 92 -4.12 3.91 1.46
CA ILE A 92 -3.01 4.58 2.14
C ILE A 92 -1.71 4.36 1.37
N ASP A 93 -1.03 5.44 1.01
CA ASP A 93 0.23 5.45 0.26
C ASP A 93 1.35 6.22 0.99
N GLY A 94 1.33 6.09 2.31
CA GLY A 94 2.28 6.72 3.22
C GLY A 94 1.90 8.13 3.57
N ALA A 95 2.85 8.84 4.16
CA ALA A 95 2.69 10.22 4.61
C ALA A 95 3.91 11.05 4.24
N GLU A 96 3.71 12.36 4.28
CA GLU A 96 4.73 13.39 4.07
C GLU A 96 4.31 14.69 4.75
N ARG A 97 5.29 15.57 4.93
CA ARG A 97 5.05 16.97 5.22
C ARG A 97 4.55 17.67 3.96
N SER A 98 3.49 18.47 4.07
CA SER A 98 2.93 19.17 2.91
C SER A 98 3.92 20.20 2.35
N PRO A 99 4.36 20.11 1.08
CA PRO A 99 5.30 21.06 0.48
C PRO A 99 4.64 22.40 0.11
N GLY A 100 3.33 22.56 0.31
CA GLY A 100 2.55 23.74 -0.02
C GLY A 100 1.17 23.72 0.63
N ALA A 101 0.32 24.70 0.31
CA ALA A 101 -1.02 24.86 0.89
C ALA A 101 -2.17 24.65 -0.12
N GLN A 102 -1.88 24.12 -1.32
CA GLN A 102 -2.87 23.96 -2.39
C GLN A 102 -3.76 22.71 -2.19
N ALA A 103 -3.27 21.70 -1.48
CA ALA A 103 -4.01 20.46 -1.29
C ALA A 103 -5.16 20.67 -0.30
N LYS A 104 -6.32 20.06 -0.59
CA LYS A 104 -7.46 19.97 0.34
C LYS A 104 -7.60 18.54 0.86
N CYS A 105 -7.93 18.41 2.14
CA CYS A 105 -8.17 17.12 2.75
C CYS A 105 -9.43 16.47 2.18
N ARG A 106 -9.35 15.18 1.82
CA ARG A 106 -10.52 14.44 1.29
C ARG A 106 -11.57 14.09 2.34
N SER A 107 -11.25 14.23 3.62
CA SER A 107 -12.16 14.02 4.74
C SER A 107 -12.99 15.28 5.00
N CYS A 108 -12.37 16.34 5.54
CA CYS A 108 -13.05 17.57 5.95
C CYS A 108 -13.15 18.65 4.86
N ARG A 109 -12.48 18.50 3.72
CA ARG A 109 -12.42 19.47 2.60
C ARG A 109 -11.66 20.77 2.88
N GLU A 110 -11.10 20.94 4.07
CA GLU A 110 -10.26 22.08 4.41
C GLU A 110 -8.85 22.01 3.78
N PRO A 111 -8.20 23.17 3.54
CA PRO A 111 -6.81 23.24 3.10
C PRO A 111 -5.84 22.52 4.06
N ILE A 112 -4.79 21.93 3.50
CA ILE A 112 -3.70 21.31 4.24
C ILE A 112 -2.54 22.30 4.30
N ALA A 113 -2.20 22.78 5.51
CA ALA A 113 -1.14 23.76 5.69
C ALA A 113 0.24 23.22 5.26
N ARG A 114 1.09 24.10 4.71
CA ARG A 114 2.51 23.79 4.44
C ARG A 114 3.19 23.30 5.72
N GLY A 115 3.99 22.24 5.62
CA GLY A 115 4.71 21.65 6.76
C GLY A 115 3.85 20.78 7.69
N SER A 116 2.52 20.71 7.51
CA SER A 116 1.69 19.76 8.26
C SER A 116 1.81 18.34 7.70
N TRP A 117 1.63 17.33 8.56
CA TRP A 117 1.55 15.94 8.11
C TRP A 117 0.28 15.68 7.30
N ARG A 118 0.43 15.01 6.17
CA ARG A 118 -0.69 14.51 5.35
C ARG A 118 -0.44 13.06 4.94
N ILE A 119 -1.50 12.26 4.95
CA ILE A 119 -1.51 10.90 4.41
C ILE A 119 -1.79 10.99 2.92
N ARG A 120 -0.91 10.41 2.11
CA ARG A 120 -1.10 10.23 0.67
C ARG A 120 -2.09 9.11 0.43
N LEU A 121 -2.94 9.31 -0.57
CA LEU A 121 -3.89 8.30 -1.03
C LEU A 121 -3.55 7.87 -2.45
N VAL A 122 -3.91 6.63 -2.77
CA VAL A 122 -3.98 6.11 -4.15
C VAL A 122 -5.34 5.47 -4.41
N PHE A 123 -5.75 5.47 -5.67
CA PHE A 123 -6.79 4.59 -6.17
C PHE A 123 -6.16 3.48 -7.00
N TYR A 124 -6.77 2.30 -6.96
CA TYR A 124 -6.32 1.17 -7.77
C TYR A 124 -7.26 1.01 -8.96
N GLU A 125 -6.72 1.20 -10.17
CA GLU A 125 -7.46 1.21 -11.43
C GLU A 125 -6.62 0.46 -12.47
N GLU A 126 -7.19 -0.58 -13.09
CA GLU A 126 -6.60 -1.31 -14.22
C GLU A 126 -5.10 -1.67 -14.06
N GLY A 127 -4.71 -2.24 -12.92
CA GLY A 127 -3.31 -2.62 -12.71
C GLY A 127 -2.40 -1.50 -12.22
N ARG A 128 -2.95 -0.34 -11.85
CA ARG A 128 -2.15 0.83 -11.46
C ARG A 128 -2.66 1.45 -10.18
N PHE A 129 -1.71 1.97 -9.39
CA PHE A 129 -2.01 2.84 -8.27
C PHE A 129 -1.85 4.29 -8.74
N VAL A 130 -2.97 5.00 -8.87
CA VAL A 130 -3.00 6.40 -9.31
C VAL A 130 -3.12 7.32 -8.08
N PRO A 131 -2.44 8.48 -8.05
CA PRO A 131 -2.57 9.42 -6.95
C PRO A 131 -4.03 9.81 -6.67
N GLY A 132 -4.47 9.58 -5.44
CA GLY A 132 -5.84 9.78 -4.97
C GLY A 132 -6.04 11.04 -4.13
N GLY A 133 -5.02 11.87 -3.98
CA GLY A 133 -5.04 13.09 -3.14
C GLY A 133 -4.55 12.82 -1.71
N PHE A 134 -5.01 13.64 -0.75
CA PHE A 134 -4.46 13.67 0.60
C PHE A 134 -5.53 13.76 1.69
N VAL A 135 -5.19 13.30 2.89
CA VAL A 135 -5.99 13.46 4.11
C VAL A 135 -5.09 14.02 5.20
N HIS A 136 -5.56 14.97 6.01
CA HIS A 136 -4.81 15.39 7.20
C HIS A 136 -4.52 14.18 8.10
N LEU A 137 -3.39 14.17 8.79
CA LEU A 137 -3.10 13.11 9.73
C LEU A 137 -4.21 12.96 10.80
N ASP A 138 -4.74 14.08 11.31
CA ASP A 138 -5.80 14.10 12.32
C ASP A 138 -7.17 13.68 11.79
N CYS A 139 -7.36 13.73 10.47
CA CYS A 139 -8.58 13.27 9.83
C CYS A 139 -8.62 11.75 9.60
N ARG A 140 -7.58 11.01 10.04
CA ARG A 140 -7.43 9.57 9.78
C ARG A 140 -8.61 8.75 10.29
N LYS A 141 -9.05 8.93 11.54
CA LYS A 141 -10.20 8.20 12.11
C LYS A 141 -11.46 8.36 11.27
N ALA A 142 -11.81 9.62 10.97
CA ALA A 142 -13.03 9.96 10.24
C ALA A 142 -12.98 9.43 8.80
N TYR A 143 -11.81 9.46 8.16
CA TYR A 143 -11.67 9.03 6.78
C TYR A 143 -11.53 7.51 6.64
N PHE A 144 -10.73 6.86 7.47
CA PHE A 144 -10.45 5.43 7.39
C PHE A 144 -11.37 4.57 8.25
N GLU A 145 -12.23 5.19 9.05
CA GLU A 145 -13.12 4.53 10.01
C GLU A 145 -12.35 3.78 11.12
N THR A 146 -11.05 4.10 11.28
CA THR A 146 -10.14 3.59 12.31
C THR A 146 -8.93 4.52 12.45
N ASP A 147 -8.32 4.52 13.64
CA ASP A 147 -7.03 5.18 13.91
C ASP A 147 -5.82 4.23 13.71
N ASP A 148 -6.08 2.93 13.57
CA ASP A 148 -5.04 1.91 13.36
C ASP A 148 -4.53 1.93 11.91
N VAL A 149 -3.72 2.95 11.62
CA VAL A 149 -3.16 3.20 10.29
C VAL A 149 -1.64 3.31 10.28
N LEU A 150 -1.00 3.47 11.44
CA LEU A 150 0.40 3.86 11.57
C LEU A 150 1.35 2.90 10.85
N ASP A 151 1.24 1.59 11.07
CA ASP A 151 2.13 0.60 10.45
C ASP A 151 2.07 0.64 8.92
N ARG A 152 0.85 0.77 8.39
CA ARG A 152 0.61 0.88 6.95
C ARG A 152 1.14 2.20 6.40
N VAL A 153 0.91 3.31 7.10
CA VAL A 153 1.47 4.61 6.73
C VAL A 153 3.00 4.53 6.68
N LEU A 154 3.65 4.01 7.71
CA LEU A 154 5.11 3.88 7.75
C LEU A 154 5.67 2.93 6.69
N ARG A 155 4.96 1.83 6.38
CA ARG A 155 5.34 0.88 5.33
C ARG A 155 5.48 1.56 3.97
N PHE A 156 4.61 2.53 3.67
CA PHE A 156 4.56 3.26 2.40
C PHE A 156 5.21 4.66 2.47
N SER A 157 5.82 5.02 3.61
CA SER A 157 6.58 6.26 3.80
C SER A 157 8.09 5.99 3.71
N ARG A 158 8.53 5.46 2.56
CA ARG A 158 9.91 4.99 2.37
C ARG A 158 10.92 6.12 2.25
N ASP A 159 10.48 7.29 1.81
CA ASP A 159 11.34 8.45 1.61
C ASP A 159 11.55 9.28 2.89
N LEU A 160 10.87 8.93 3.99
CA LEU A 160 11.08 9.58 5.29
C LEU A 160 12.36 9.08 5.96
N SER A 161 13.15 10.02 6.46
CA SER A 161 14.28 9.78 7.35
C SER A 161 13.85 9.11 8.66
N ALA A 162 14.83 8.63 9.44
CA ALA A 162 14.58 8.03 10.75
C ALA A 162 13.90 9.02 11.71
N ASP A 163 14.35 10.27 11.73
CA ASP A 163 13.80 11.33 12.58
C ASP A 163 12.36 11.68 12.17
N GLU A 164 12.09 11.83 10.86
CA GLU A 164 10.73 12.09 10.36
C GLU A 164 9.76 10.94 10.66
N ARG A 165 10.24 9.68 10.63
CA ARG A 165 9.44 8.52 11.02
C ARG A 165 9.05 8.58 12.49
N GLU A 166 9.98 8.99 13.35
CA GLU A 166 9.74 9.14 14.78
C GLU A 166 8.77 10.31 15.07
N GLU A 167 8.94 11.45 14.39
CA GLU A 167 7.99 12.56 14.45
C GLU A 167 6.58 12.13 14.01
N LEU A 168 6.48 11.33 12.95
CA LEU A 168 5.20 10.83 12.45
C LEU A 168 4.55 9.86 13.45
N ARG A 169 5.32 9.03 14.16
CA ARG A 169 4.81 8.17 15.23
C ARG A 169 4.17 9.02 16.34
N ARG A 170 4.92 9.99 16.85
CA ARG A 170 4.43 10.92 17.89
C ARG A 170 3.21 11.72 17.48
N ALA A 171 3.06 12.00 16.18
CA ALA A 171 1.89 12.69 15.64
C ALA A 171 0.67 11.77 15.41
N CYS A 172 0.87 10.44 15.46
CA CYS A 172 -0.21 9.44 15.36
C CYS A 172 -0.71 8.94 16.73
N ASP A 173 0.12 9.07 17.76
CA ASP A 173 -0.23 8.81 19.17
C ASP A 173 -1.29 9.80 19.67
#